data_AF-A0A956EKY3-F1
#
_entry.id   AF-A0A956EKY3-F1
#
_cell.length_a   1.000
_cell.length_b   1.000
_cell.length_c   1.000
_cell.angle_alpha   90.00
_cell.angle_beta   90.00
_cell.angle_gamma   90.00
#
_symmetry.space_group_name_H-M   'P 1'
#
loop_
_entity.id
_entity.type
_entity.pdbx_description
1 polymer ?
#
loop_
_entity_poly.entity_id
_entity_poly.type
_entity_poly.pdbx_seq_one_letter_code
_entity_poly.pdbx_strand_id
1 'polypeptide(L)'
;MTSDAAIFGDTSNLKASQAKALARLRDRQVPADQVVSAALARDLLDLSQELGRQLGLFIDRRGRVESVILGDAHSMELPEFARVRGAGGRLRGVRLIATHLVI
;
A
#
# COMPACT_ATOMS: atom_id res chain seq x y z
N MET A 1 -17.06 -9.11 -6.05
CA MET A 1 -17.07 -7.67 -6.34
C MET A 1 -15.64 -7.21 -6.19
N THR A 2 -14.97 -7.04 -7.33
CA THR A 2 -13.53 -6.86 -7.48
C THR A 2 -13.14 -5.54 -6.83
N SER A 3 -12.44 -5.59 -5.70
CA SER A 3 -11.87 -4.38 -5.09
C SER A 3 -10.78 -3.88 -6.03
N ASP A 4 -11.08 -2.87 -6.85
CA ASP A 4 -10.07 -2.13 -7.58
C ASP A 4 -9.23 -1.41 -6.51
N ALA A 5 -7.98 -1.79 -6.38
CA ALA A 5 -7.15 -1.30 -5.28
C ALA A 5 -6.93 0.21 -5.47
N ALA A 6 -7.53 1.00 -4.57
CA ALA A 6 -7.53 2.45 -4.69
C ALA A 6 -6.16 3.02 -4.28
N ILE A 7 -5.70 4.00 -5.05
CA ILE A 7 -4.53 4.81 -4.69
C ILE A 7 -5.04 6.01 -3.89
N PHE A 8 -4.53 6.17 -2.68
CA PHE A 8 -4.87 7.27 -1.76
C PHE A 8 -3.70 8.24 -1.62
N GLY A 9 -4.01 9.52 -1.44
CA GLY A 9 -3.02 10.60 -1.30
C GLY A 9 -2.89 11.47 -2.55
N ASP A 10 -2.06 12.51 -2.48
CA ASP A 10 -1.90 13.49 -3.57
C ASP A 10 -1.05 12.92 -4.72
N THR A 11 -1.68 12.70 -5.87
CA THR A 11 -1.05 12.20 -7.10
C THR A 11 -0.84 13.28 -8.18
N SER A 12 -1.13 14.54 -7.89
CA SER A 12 -1.15 15.63 -8.88
C SER A 12 0.20 15.87 -9.57
N ASN A 13 1.30 15.61 -8.87
CA ASN A 13 2.67 15.92 -9.33
C ASN A 13 3.51 14.69 -9.71
N LEU A 14 2.86 13.58 -10.07
CA LEU A 14 3.58 12.36 -10.46
C LEU A 14 3.94 12.35 -11.95
N LYS A 15 5.16 11.91 -12.26
CA LYS A 15 5.51 11.53 -13.63
C LYS A 15 4.65 10.33 -14.06
N ALA A 16 4.39 10.20 -15.36
CA ALA A 16 3.64 9.07 -15.91
C ALA A 16 4.25 7.70 -15.52
N SER A 17 5.58 7.61 -15.44
CA SER A 17 6.29 6.42 -14.97
C SER A 17 5.99 6.08 -13.51
N GLN A 18 5.93 7.10 -12.64
CA GLN A 18 5.68 6.97 -11.20
C GLN A 18 4.22 6.57 -10.93
N ALA A 19 3.27 7.20 -11.63
CA ALA A 19 1.87 6.81 -11.56
C ALA A 19 1.67 5.35 -11.99
N LYS A 20 2.36 4.93 -13.07
CA LYS A 20 2.34 3.53 -13.53
C LYS A 20 3.00 2.58 -12.53
N ALA A 21 4.06 3.00 -11.84
CA ALA A 21 4.71 2.19 -10.81
C ALA A 21 3.80 1.99 -9.59
N LEU A 22 3.14 3.04 -9.11
CA LEU A 22 2.12 2.94 -8.05
C LEU A 22 0.98 2.00 -8.46
N ALA A 23 0.49 2.13 -9.70
CA ALA A 23 -0.54 1.24 -10.22
C ALA A 23 -0.05 -0.23 -10.25
N ARG A 24 1.21 -0.51 -10.57
CA ARG A 24 1.74 -1.89 -10.57
C ARG A 24 1.80 -2.50 -9.17
N LEU A 25 2.03 -1.72 -8.12
CA LEU A 25 2.03 -2.23 -6.74
C LEU A 25 0.67 -2.84 -6.37
N ARG A 26 -0.41 -2.29 -6.93
CA ARG A 26 -1.79 -2.75 -6.73
C ARG A 26 -2.02 -4.18 -7.23
N ASP A 27 -1.32 -4.58 -8.29
CA ASP A 27 -1.51 -5.88 -8.95
C ASP A 27 -0.61 -6.96 -8.32
N ARG A 28 0.17 -6.60 -7.29
CA ARG A 28 1.05 -7.53 -6.58
C ARG A 28 0.25 -8.43 -5.66
N GLN A 29 0.66 -9.70 -5.62
CA GLN A 29 0.15 -10.67 -4.68
C GLN A 29 1.29 -11.22 -3.82
N VAL A 30 1.06 -11.25 -2.51
CA VAL A 30 1.97 -11.79 -1.52
C VAL A 30 1.49 -13.18 -1.11
N PRO A 31 2.38 -14.17 -0.91
CA PRO A 31 2.00 -15.42 -0.26
C PRO A 31 1.33 -15.17 1.10
N ALA A 32 0.25 -15.90 1.39
CA ALA A 32 -0.57 -15.64 2.58
C ALA A 32 0.18 -15.93 3.90
N ASP A 33 1.23 -16.72 3.84
CA ASP A 33 2.15 -17.07 4.94
C ASP A 33 3.28 -16.04 5.13
N GLN A 34 3.37 -15.01 4.29
CA GLN A 34 4.37 -13.95 4.37
C GLN A 34 3.76 -12.60 4.73
N VAL A 35 4.46 -11.82 5.56
CA VAL A 35 4.09 -10.43 5.85
C VAL A 35 4.20 -9.57 4.59
N VAL A 36 5.31 -9.68 3.86
CA VAL A 36 5.54 -9.06 2.56
C VAL A 36 6.57 -9.90 1.81
N SER A 37 6.50 -9.99 0.49
CA SER A 37 7.56 -10.65 -0.28
C SER A 37 8.77 -9.72 -0.38
N ALA A 38 9.98 -10.29 -0.42
CA ALA A 38 11.21 -9.49 -0.53
C ALA A 38 11.21 -8.60 -1.79
N ALA A 39 10.69 -9.11 -2.90
CA ALA A 39 10.54 -8.35 -4.14
C ALA A 39 9.59 -7.15 -3.98
N LEU A 40 8.40 -7.35 -3.37
CA LEU A 40 7.47 -6.26 -3.14
C LEU A 40 8.02 -5.21 -2.17
N ALA A 41 8.71 -5.66 -1.11
CA ALA A 41 9.35 -4.76 -0.17
C ALA A 41 10.44 -3.90 -0.84
N ARG A 42 11.20 -4.48 -1.79
CA ARG A 42 12.18 -3.75 -2.60
C ARG A 42 11.52 -2.71 -3.48
N ASP A 43 10.54 -3.12 -4.29
CA ASP A 43 9.84 -2.20 -5.19
C ASP A 43 9.19 -1.02 -4.44
N LEU A 44 8.58 -1.31 -3.28
CA LEU A 44 7.95 -0.31 -2.43
C LEU A 44 8.97 0.70 -1.90
N LEU A 45 10.13 0.22 -1.42
CA LEU A 45 11.19 1.09 -0.91
C LEU A 45 11.83 1.92 -2.01
N ASP A 46 12.16 1.32 -3.15
CA ASP A 46 12.80 2.01 -4.28
C ASP A 46 11.89 3.12 -4.81
N LEU A 47 10.59 2.84 -4.96
CA LEU A 47 9.62 3.84 -5.38
C LEU A 47 9.42 4.94 -4.32
N SER A 48 9.43 4.58 -3.03
CA SER A 48 9.36 5.55 -1.93
C SER A 48 10.55 6.52 -1.95
N GLN A 49 11.76 6.00 -2.19
CA GLN A 49 12.97 6.79 -2.34
C GLN A 49 12.93 7.67 -3.59
N GLU A 50 12.50 7.14 -4.75
CA GLU A 50 12.36 7.91 -5.98
C GLU A 50 11.40 9.09 -5.82
N LEU A 51 10.30 8.88 -5.08
CA LEU A 51 9.28 9.89 -4.83
C LEU A 51 9.65 10.86 -3.71
N GLY A 52 10.59 10.50 -2.83
CA GLY A 52 10.88 11.25 -1.60
C GLY A 52 9.67 11.27 -0.64
N ARG A 53 8.83 10.23 -0.68
CA ARG A 53 7.54 10.16 0.03
C ARG A 53 7.36 8.79 0.67
N GLN A 54 6.72 8.74 1.84
CA GLN A 54 6.30 7.49 2.45
C GLN A 54 5.25 6.80 1.57
N LEU A 55 5.35 5.47 1.46
CA LEU A 55 4.38 4.63 0.77
C LEU A 55 3.82 3.56 1.72
N GLY A 56 2.54 3.28 1.58
CA GLY A 56 1.81 2.32 2.37
C GLY A 56 1.05 1.34 1.48
N LEU A 57 0.94 0.10 1.92
CA LEU A 57 0.10 -0.92 1.30
C LEU A 57 -0.80 -1.53 2.36
N PHE A 58 -2.10 -1.54 2.09
CA PHE A 58 -3.01 -2.44 2.80
C PHE A 58 -3.07 -3.77 2.06
N ILE A 59 -2.80 -4.86 2.77
CA ILE A 59 -2.80 -6.21 2.20
C ILE A 59 -3.77 -7.09 2.97
N ASP A 60 -4.69 -7.75 2.26
CA ASP A 60 -5.68 -8.65 2.85
C ASP A 60 -5.04 -9.97 3.33
N ARG A 61 -5.82 -10.78 4.05
CA ARG A 61 -5.40 -12.12 4.51
C ARG A 61 -5.07 -13.12 3.39
N ARG A 62 -5.48 -12.84 2.15
CA ARG A 62 -5.16 -13.65 0.96
C ARG A 62 -3.93 -13.12 0.22
N GLY A 63 -3.31 -12.07 0.77
CA GLY A 63 -2.11 -11.45 0.24
C GLY A 63 -2.36 -10.50 -0.93
N ARG A 64 -3.60 -10.06 -1.16
CA ARG A 64 -3.93 -9.08 -2.19
C ARG A 64 -3.73 -7.67 -1.65
N VAL A 65 -3.11 -6.80 -2.44
CA VAL A 65 -3.06 -5.37 -2.12
C VAL A 65 -4.47 -4.79 -2.30
N GLU A 66 -5.07 -4.32 -1.21
CA GLU A 66 -6.40 -3.67 -1.20
C GLU A 66 -6.30 -2.17 -1.51
N SER A 67 -5.22 -1.53 -1.08
CA SER A 67 -5.00 -0.10 -1.26
C SER A 67 -3.52 0.23 -1.32
N VAL A 68 -3.17 1.21 -2.13
CA VAL A 68 -1.85 1.86 -2.13
C VAL A 68 -2.03 3.25 -1.53
N ILE A 69 -1.22 3.61 -0.55
CA ILE A 69 -1.27 4.91 0.11
C ILE A 69 0.02 5.65 -0.19
N LEU A 70 -0.12 6.89 -0.64
CA LEU A 70 0.96 7.79 -0.99
C LEU A 70 0.95 8.95 0.00
N GLY A 71 1.89 8.91 0.95
CA GLY A 71 2.05 9.95 1.96
C GLY A 71 2.85 11.14 1.46
N ASP A 72 3.45 11.88 2.38
CA ASP A 72 4.46 12.91 2.13
C ASP A 72 5.83 12.44 2.67
N ALA A 73 6.80 13.34 2.80
CA ALA A 73 8.14 13.01 3.29
C ALA A 73 8.17 12.56 4.77
N HIS A 74 7.18 12.95 5.56
CA HIS A 74 7.14 12.80 7.02
C HIS A 74 5.96 11.98 7.52
N SER A 75 4.84 11.98 6.80
CA SER A 75 3.58 11.42 7.27
C SER A 75 2.76 10.78 6.17
N MET A 76 1.72 10.05 6.59
CA MET A 76 0.76 9.43 5.69
C MET A 76 -0.60 9.36 6.36
N GLU A 77 -1.63 9.84 5.66
CA GLU A 77 -3.00 9.64 6.09
C GLU A 77 -3.49 8.27 5.65
N LEU A 78 -3.80 7.42 6.64
CA LEU A 78 -4.34 6.10 6.38
C LEU A 78 -5.84 6.22 6.05
N PRO A 79 -6.29 5.68 4.91
CA PRO A 79 -7.71 5.67 4.57
C PRO A 79 -8.45 4.72 5.50
N GLU A 80 -9.75 4.94 5.66
CA GLU A 80 -10.60 3.96 6.35
C GLU A 80 -10.54 2.59 5.65
N PHE A 81 -10.53 1.53 6.45
CA PHE A 81 -10.63 0.18 5.92
C PHE A 81 -11.96 0.02 5.19
N ALA A 82 -11.94 -0.58 3.99
CA ALA A 82 -13.17 -1.00 3.32
C ALA A 82 -14.02 -1.82 4.32
N ARG A 83 -15.35 -1.57 4.37
CA ARG A 83 -16.26 -2.14 5.39
C ARG A 83 -16.05 -3.65 5.57
N VAL A 84 -15.22 -4.01 6.55
CA VAL A 84 -15.08 -5.40 6.99
C VAL A 84 -16.28 -5.67 7.88
N ARG A 85 -17.16 -6.60 7.47
CA ARG A 85 -18.17 -7.16 8.38
C ARG A 85 -17.44 -7.84 9.54
N GLY A 86 -17.29 -7.12 10.65
CA GLY A 86 -16.68 -7.61 11.87
C GLY A 86 -17.68 -7.48 13.00
N ALA A 87 -17.94 -8.57 13.71
CA ALA A 87 -18.46 -8.50 15.07
C ALA A 87 -17.36 -7.91 15.98
N GLY A 88 -17.76 -7.17 17.03
CA GLY A 88 -16.81 -6.61 17.99
C GLY A 88 -15.80 -7.65 18.49
N GLY A 89 -14.55 -7.23 18.70
CA GLY A 89 -13.47 -8.09 19.21
C GLY A 89 -12.67 -8.89 18.17
N ARG A 90 -12.92 -8.71 16.86
CA ARG A 90 -12.16 -9.40 15.79
C ARG A 90 -11.21 -8.45 15.06
N LEU A 91 -10.02 -8.95 14.71
CA LEU A 91 -9.12 -8.27 13.79
C LEU A 91 -9.76 -8.12 12.40
N ARG A 92 -9.44 -7.02 11.71
CA ARG A 92 -9.96 -6.70 10.37
C ARG A 92 -9.42 -7.63 9.28
N GLY A 93 -8.34 -8.36 9.54
CA GLY A 93 -7.74 -9.29 8.58
C GLY A 93 -7.01 -8.58 7.43
N VAL A 94 -6.48 -7.40 7.71
CA VAL A 94 -5.66 -6.56 6.84
C VAL A 94 -4.36 -6.27 7.59
N ARG A 95 -3.25 -6.16 6.85
CA ARG A 95 -1.96 -5.69 7.37
C ARG A 95 -1.51 -4.44 6.62
N LEU A 96 -0.89 -3.51 7.34
CA LEU A 96 -0.23 -2.34 6.78
C LEU A 96 1.25 -2.63 6.60
N ILE A 97 1.75 -2.47 5.38
CA ILE A 97 3.19 -2.43 5.09
C ILE A 97 3.51 -1.00 4.68
N ALA A 98 4.40 -0.33 5.41
CA ALA A 98 4.74 1.05 5.14
C ALA A 98 6.25 1.25 5.09
N THR A 99 6.69 2.20 4.26
CA THR A 99 8.06 2.70 4.27
C THR A 99 8.16 3.88 5.23
N HIS A 100 9.27 3.93 5.95
CA HIS A 100 9.67 5.10 6.73
C HIS A 100 11.06 5.51 6.28
N LEU A 101 11.14 6.64 5.59
CA LEU A 101 12.41 7.19 5.13
C LEU A 101 13.04 7.96 6.28
N VAL A 102 14.18 7.49 6.77
CA VAL A 102 15.01 8.22 7.73
C VAL A 102 16.07 8.94 6.91
N ILE A 103 15.78 10.17 6.52
CA ILE A 103 16.68 11.04 5.74
C ILE A 103 16.88 12.32 6.53
#